data_AF-A0A660E1P8-F1
#
_entry.id   AF-A0A660E1P8-F1
#
_cell.length_a   1.000
_cell.length_b   1.000
_cell.length_c   1.000
_cell.angle_alpha   90.00
_cell.angle_beta   90.00
_cell.angle_gamma   90.00
#
_symmetry.space_group_name_H-M   'P 1'
#
loop_
_entity.id
_entity.type
_entity.pdbx_description
1 polymer ?
#
loop_
_entity_poly.entity_id
_entity_poly.type
_entity_poly.pdbx_seq_one_letter_code
_entity_poly.pdbx_strand_id
1 'polypeptide(L)'
;MRVKRLLLMVMLGVAMTIISVGTTSMNQPAQAASKYTIKTFPKRLRGTWYWYDNYDHKVVRIKISAKKMINGKYTSRLHQRKESQYPKQGAKMKHPSWIIGRNFTYKGEKWTQTYGWYQSAGAGDYYRRVSHTIHGEKYATLQMASGAGIWTDGYGYHTKKAAKANANRWFKGDRHNAY
;
A
#
# COMPACT_ATOMS: atom_id res chain seq x y z
N MET A 1 -26.33 -18.66 11.05
CA MET A 1 -25.43 -18.15 12.11
C MET A 1 -24.79 -16.84 11.68
N ARG A 2 -25.16 -15.73 12.34
CA ARG A 2 -24.68 -14.38 12.02
C ARG A 2 -23.33 -14.14 12.71
N VAL A 3 -22.24 -14.26 11.96
CA VAL A 3 -20.91 -13.92 12.47
C VAL A 3 -20.64 -12.44 12.11
N LYS A 4 -20.81 -11.54 13.09
CA LYS A 4 -20.34 -10.15 12.98
C LYS A 4 -18.82 -10.16 12.85
N ARG A 5 -18.23 -9.81 11.71
CA ARG A 5 -16.77 -9.64 11.59
C ARG A 5 -16.39 -8.38 10.82
N LEU A 6 -15.74 -7.49 11.58
CA LEU A 6 -14.87 -6.42 11.14
C LEU A 6 -14.01 -6.86 9.94
N LEU A 7 -13.76 -5.94 9.01
CA LEU A 7 -12.52 -5.95 8.22
C LEU A 7 -11.35 -5.94 9.20
N LEU A 8 -10.81 -7.13 9.46
CA LEU A 8 -9.67 -7.36 10.32
C LEU A 8 -8.44 -6.74 9.64
N MET A 9 -7.98 -5.61 10.15
CA MET A 9 -6.57 -5.26 10.08
C MET A 9 -5.83 -6.30 10.94
N VAL A 10 -5.27 -7.32 10.28
CA VAL A 10 -4.46 -8.33 10.97
C VAL A 10 -3.12 -7.71 11.35
N MET A 11 -3.07 -7.14 12.55
CA MET A 11 -1.84 -6.93 13.32
C MET A 11 -1.39 -8.29 13.88
N LEU A 12 -0.78 -9.12 13.05
CA LEU A 12 -0.03 -10.29 13.55
C LEU A 12 1.41 -9.86 13.83
N GLY A 13 1.66 -9.51 15.09
CA GLY A 13 3.00 -9.51 15.65
C GLY A 13 3.39 -10.95 15.96
N VAL A 14 4.15 -11.57 15.07
CA VAL A 14 4.90 -12.79 15.38
C VAL A 14 6.36 -12.42 15.44
N ALA A 15 6.91 -12.42 16.65
CA ALA A 15 8.33 -12.48 16.88
C ALA A 15 8.77 -13.92 16.57
N MET A 16 9.47 -14.11 15.45
CA MET A 16 10.28 -15.31 15.23
C MET A 16 11.74 -14.88 15.13
N THR A 17 12.48 -15.20 16.20
CA THR A 17 13.92 -15.38 16.20
C THR A 17 14.28 -16.43 15.15
N ILE A 18 14.99 -16.02 14.10
CA ILE A 18 15.60 -16.96 13.15
C ILE A 18 17.11 -16.76 13.19
N ILE A 19 17.75 -17.89 13.50
CA ILE A 19 19.18 -18.18 13.49
C ILE A 19 19.80 -17.72 12.16
N SER A 20 20.90 -16.99 12.27
CA SER A 20 21.69 -16.50 11.14
C SER A 20 22.41 -17.64 10.42
N VAL A 21 21.98 -17.95 9.19
CA VAL A 21 22.81 -18.63 8.19
C VAL A 21 22.94 -17.68 7.00
N GLY A 22 24.20 -17.36 6.69
CA GLY A 22 24.61 -16.23 5.86
C GLY A 22 24.10 -16.28 4.42
N THR A 23 23.79 -15.11 3.89
CA THR A 23 23.80 -14.84 2.45
C THR A 23 24.42 -13.49 2.18
N THR A 24 25.30 -13.50 1.19
CA THR A 24 26.13 -12.43 0.63
C THR A 24 25.44 -11.07 0.52
N SER A 25 26.08 -10.06 1.10
CA SER A 25 25.69 -8.65 1.01
C SER A 25 25.87 -8.13 -0.41
N MET A 26 24.76 -7.86 -1.11
CA MET A 26 24.78 -7.05 -2.33
C MET A 26 25.02 -5.59 -1.97
N ASN A 27 26.22 -5.08 -2.24
CA ASN A 27 26.55 -3.66 -2.17
C ASN A 27 25.75 -2.90 -3.25
N GLN A 28 24.54 -2.44 -2.89
CA GLN A 28 23.86 -1.37 -3.62
C GLN A 28 24.34 -0.02 -3.05
N PRO A 29 24.59 1.00 -3.88
CA PRO A 29 24.82 2.34 -3.37
C PRO A 29 23.56 2.76 -2.61
N ALA A 30 23.69 2.84 -1.28
CA ALA A 30 22.61 3.26 -0.41
C ALA A 30 22.25 4.70 -0.77
N GLN A 31 21.14 4.90 -1.48
CA GLN A 31 20.49 6.21 -1.51
C GLN A 31 20.31 6.61 -0.05
N ALA A 32 20.93 7.72 0.36
CA ALA A 32 20.82 8.21 1.73
C ALA A 32 19.34 8.26 2.11
N ALA A 33 18.92 7.35 2.99
CA ALA A 33 17.53 7.25 3.38
C ALA A 33 17.14 8.61 3.97
N SER A 34 16.11 9.25 3.41
CA SER A 34 15.57 10.47 3.98
C SER A 34 15.33 10.22 5.47
N LYS A 35 15.88 11.08 6.33
CA LYS A 35 15.68 10.97 7.79
C LYS A 35 14.20 11.08 8.19
N TYR A 36 13.33 11.44 7.25
CA TYR A 36 11.90 11.61 7.43
C TYR A 36 11.07 10.83 6.42
N THR A 37 9.88 10.43 6.85
CA THR A 37 8.81 9.95 5.98
C THR A 37 8.35 11.05 5.01
N ILE A 38 7.63 10.69 3.95
CA ILE A 38 7.23 11.65 2.91
C ILE A 38 6.21 12.66 3.46
N LYS A 39 6.37 13.94 3.07
CA LYS A 39 5.43 15.01 3.42
C LYS A 39 4.20 15.06 2.53
N THR A 40 4.32 14.54 1.30
CA THR A 40 3.22 14.47 0.35
C THR A 40 3.28 13.21 -0.49
N PHE A 41 2.11 12.66 -0.86
CA PHE A 41 2.03 11.61 -1.88
C PHE A 41 2.63 12.09 -3.21
N PRO A 42 3.39 11.25 -3.93
CA PRO A 42 3.89 11.58 -5.25
C PRO A 42 2.78 11.95 -6.22
N LYS A 43 3.02 12.92 -7.11
CA LYS A 43 2.05 13.34 -8.13
C LYS A 43 1.50 12.17 -8.95
N ARG A 44 2.35 11.16 -9.25
CA ARG A 44 1.98 9.94 -9.99
C ARG A 44 0.83 9.12 -9.36
N LEU A 45 0.62 9.22 -8.06
CA LEU A 45 -0.45 8.47 -7.36
C LEU A 45 -1.71 9.31 -7.18
N ARG A 46 -1.60 10.64 -7.24
CA ARG A 46 -2.71 11.55 -6.97
C ARG A 46 -3.77 11.41 -8.05
N GLY A 47 -5.02 11.54 -7.63
CA GLY A 47 -6.18 11.40 -8.51
C GLY A 47 -7.30 10.61 -7.87
N THR A 48 -8.32 10.34 -8.67
CA THR A 48 -9.42 9.45 -8.31
C THR A 48 -9.26 8.14 -9.08
N TRP A 49 -9.31 7.06 -8.34
CA TRP A 49 -9.22 5.70 -8.79
C TRP A 49 -10.46 4.93 -8.33
N TYR A 50 -10.84 3.93 -9.08
CA TYR A 50 -11.95 3.04 -8.82
C TYR A 50 -11.41 1.62 -8.95
N TRP A 51 -11.61 0.80 -7.94
CA TRP A 51 -11.25 -0.61 -7.99
C TRP A 51 -12.46 -1.43 -7.64
N TYR A 52 -12.51 -2.66 -8.14
CA TYR A 52 -13.59 -3.58 -7.80
C TYR A 52 -13.16 -4.38 -6.57
N ASP A 53 -13.90 -4.21 -5.49
CA ASP A 53 -13.75 -5.02 -4.29
C ASP A 53 -14.49 -6.35 -4.51
N ASN A 54 -13.71 -7.43 -4.63
CA ASN A 54 -14.26 -8.76 -4.87
C ASN A 54 -14.97 -9.36 -3.67
N TYR A 55 -14.72 -8.86 -2.45
CA TYR A 55 -15.39 -9.34 -1.24
C TYR A 55 -16.78 -8.72 -1.11
N ASP A 56 -16.84 -7.38 -1.20
CA ASP A 56 -18.10 -6.64 -1.11
C ASP A 56 -18.86 -6.56 -2.46
N HIS A 57 -18.33 -7.18 -3.52
CA HIS A 57 -18.83 -7.17 -4.89
C HIS A 57 -19.23 -5.76 -5.41
N LYS A 58 -18.40 -4.76 -5.10
CA LYS A 58 -18.72 -3.36 -5.41
C LYS A 58 -17.51 -2.57 -5.88
N VAL A 59 -17.77 -1.54 -6.68
CA VAL A 59 -16.73 -0.59 -7.07
C VAL A 59 -16.49 0.41 -5.93
N VAL A 60 -15.26 0.42 -5.40
CA VAL A 60 -14.81 1.31 -4.34
C VAL A 60 -13.97 2.44 -4.93
N ARG A 61 -14.19 3.66 -4.45
CA ARG A 61 -13.43 4.85 -4.87
C ARG A 61 -12.24 5.08 -3.94
N ILE A 62 -11.06 5.24 -4.52
CA ILE A 62 -9.85 5.71 -3.87
C ILE A 62 -9.52 7.11 -4.39
N LYS A 63 -9.44 8.11 -3.50
CA LYS A 63 -9.02 9.47 -3.85
C LYS A 63 -7.73 9.83 -3.12
N ILE A 64 -6.67 10.04 -3.88
CA ILE A 64 -5.34 10.40 -3.35
C ILE A 64 -5.07 11.86 -3.69
N SER A 65 -4.83 12.67 -2.67
CA SER A 65 -4.38 14.06 -2.76
C SER A 65 -2.97 14.18 -2.19
N ALA A 66 -2.41 15.39 -2.12
CA ALA A 66 -1.06 15.58 -1.60
C ALA A 66 -0.88 15.04 -0.16
N LYS A 67 -1.86 15.23 0.73
CA LYS A 67 -1.73 14.89 2.16
C LYS A 67 -2.88 14.00 2.70
N LYS A 68 -3.74 13.48 1.83
CA LYS A 68 -4.92 12.73 2.24
C LYS A 68 -5.26 11.66 1.21
N MET A 69 -5.59 10.48 1.69
CA MET A 69 -6.14 9.36 0.93
C MET A 69 -7.52 9.03 1.49
N ILE A 70 -8.50 8.85 0.61
CA ILE A 70 -9.85 8.38 0.96
C ILE A 70 -10.07 7.06 0.23
N ASN A 71 -10.27 5.96 0.96
CA ASN A 71 -10.60 4.65 0.40
C ASN A 71 -12.01 4.25 0.88
N GLY A 72 -12.99 4.34 -0.01
CA GLY A 72 -14.40 4.18 0.36
C GLY A 72 -14.80 5.18 1.44
N LYS A 73 -15.19 4.67 2.62
CA LYS A 73 -15.55 5.46 3.80
C LYS A 73 -14.36 5.86 4.69
N TYR A 74 -13.19 5.26 4.47
CA TYR A 74 -12.01 5.46 5.31
C TYR A 74 -11.20 6.65 4.82
N THR A 75 -10.81 7.53 5.75
CA THR A 75 -9.95 8.68 5.46
C THR A 75 -8.64 8.54 6.20
N SER A 76 -7.55 8.60 5.46
CA SER A 76 -6.18 8.56 5.96
C SER A 76 -5.49 9.89 5.69
N ARG A 77 -4.85 10.48 6.70
CA ARG A 77 -4.15 11.77 6.62
C ARG A 77 -2.65 11.51 6.71
N LEU A 78 -1.90 11.97 5.73
CA LEU A 78 -0.45 11.79 5.67
C LEU A 78 0.24 12.81 6.56
N HIS A 79 1.00 12.30 7.52
CA HIS A 79 1.84 13.09 8.41
C HIS A 79 3.30 12.63 8.27
N GLN A 80 4.20 13.62 8.33
CA GLN A 80 5.63 13.38 8.29
C GLN A 80 6.17 13.17 9.70
N ARG A 81 7.14 12.27 9.86
CA ARG A 81 7.92 12.10 11.09
C ARG A 81 9.35 11.68 10.75
N LYS A 82 10.26 11.82 11.72
CA LYS A 82 11.60 11.22 11.61
C LYS A 82 11.47 9.70 11.57
N GLU A 83 12.26 9.05 10.73
CA GLU A 83 12.28 7.58 10.63
C GLU A 83 12.79 6.91 11.91
N SER A 84 13.56 7.63 12.74
CA SER A 84 13.98 7.16 14.08
C SER A 84 12.91 7.36 15.16
N GLN A 85 11.86 8.14 14.90
CA GLN A 85 10.83 8.45 15.89
C GLN A 85 9.61 7.56 15.68
N TYR A 86 9.53 6.52 16.51
CA TYR A 86 8.35 5.66 16.61
C TYR A 86 7.57 5.99 17.88
N PRO A 87 6.23 5.96 17.84
CA PRO A 87 5.44 5.92 19.06
C PRO A 87 5.87 4.72 19.90
N LYS A 88 6.03 4.93 21.20
CA LYS A 88 6.40 3.87 22.15
C LYS A 88 5.36 2.74 22.08
N GLN A 89 5.82 1.51 22.28
CA GLN A 89 4.91 0.36 22.42
C GLN A 89 3.89 0.63 23.53
N GLY A 90 2.62 0.32 23.29
CA GLY A 90 1.53 0.62 24.23
C GLY A 90 1.08 2.08 24.27
N ALA A 91 1.62 2.97 23.42
CA ALA A 91 1.14 4.33 23.32
C ALA A 91 -0.34 4.36 22.93
N LYS A 92 -1.15 5.11 23.70
CA LYS A 92 -2.57 5.32 23.39
C LYS A 92 -2.73 5.95 22.02
N MET A 93 -3.54 5.32 21.17
CA MET A 93 -3.83 5.80 19.82
C MET A 93 -4.68 7.07 19.86
N LYS A 94 -4.06 8.25 19.68
CA LYS A 94 -4.77 9.54 19.63
C LYS A 94 -5.25 9.89 18.21
N HIS A 95 -4.52 9.42 17.20
CA HIS A 95 -4.77 9.77 15.80
C HIS A 95 -4.92 8.51 14.92
N PRO A 96 -6.06 7.80 14.98
CA PRO A 96 -6.27 6.55 14.23
C PRO A 96 -6.28 6.73 12.71
N SER A 97 -6.53 7.96 12.22
CA SER A 97 -6.54 8.26 10.78
C SER A 97 -5.18 8.74 10.25
N TRP A 98 -4.17 8.88 11.10
CA TRP A 98 -2.86 9.33 10.65
C TRP A 98 -2.07 8.17 10.07
N ILE A 99 -1.44 8.43 8.94
CA ILE A 99 -0.53 7.52 8.27
C ILE A 99 0.79 8.22 8.00
N ILE A 100 1.84 7.42 7.87
CA ILE A 100 3.11 7.84 7.30
C ILE A 100 3.27 7.22 5.91
N GLY A 101 4.21 7.72 5.11
CA GLY A 101 4.55 7.11 3.83
C GLY A 101 6.03 7.11 3.53
N ARG A 102 6.48 6.13 2.74
CA ARG A 102 7.87 5.99 2.29
C ARG A 102 7.87 5.76 0.79
N ASN A 103 8.78 6.44 0.08
CA ASN A 103 9.04 6.15 -1.32
C ASN A 103 10.29 5.27 -1.41
N PHE A 104 10.24 4.25 -2.24
CA PHE A 104 11.38 3.40 -2.50
C PHE A 104 11.30 2.82 -3.91
N THR A 105 12.42 2.29 -4.36
CA THR A 105 12.49 1.57 -5.63
C THR A 105 12.77 0.10 -5.34
N TYR A 106 11.99 -0.80 -5.91
CA TYR A 106 12.19 -2.23 -5.78
C TYR A 106 12.17 -2.86 -7.17
N LYS A 107 13.25 -3.54 -7.56
CA LYS A 107 13.40 -4.13 -8.92
C LYS A 107 13.07 -3.14 -10.06
N GLY A 108 13.51 -1.88 -9.91
CA GLY A 108 13.24 -0.79 -10.88
C GLY A 108 11.87 -0.11 -10.76
N GLU A 109 11.03 -0.56 -9.83
CA GLU A 109 9.65 -0.10 -9.69
C GLU A 109 9.51 0.94 -8.58
N LYS A 110 8.87 2.08 -8.87
CA LYS A 110 8.74 3.21 -7.93
C LYS A 110 7.49 3.09 -7.06
N TRP A 111 7.65 2.52 -5.88
CA TRP A 111 6.57 2.32 -4.91
C TRP A 111 6.45 3.46 -3.90
N THR A 112 5.23 3.61 -3.38
CA THR A 112 4.96 4.37 -2.16
C THR A 112 4.29 3.41 -1.18
N GLN A 113 4.97 3.14 -0.07
CA GLN A 113 4.39 2.39 1.03
C GLN A 113 3.73 3.34 2.02
N THR A 114 2.64 2.91 2.65
CA THR A 114 2.02 3.61 3.78
C THR A 114 1.88 2.68 4.97
N TYR A 115 2.00 3.29 6.16
CA TYR A 115 1.80 2.63 7.44
C TYR A 115 0.91 3.47 8.32
N GLY A 116 0.23 2.83 9.27
CA GLY A 116 -0.42 3.55 10.36
C GLY A 116 0.59 4.37 11.17
N TRP A 117 0.16 5.51 11.71
CA TRP A 117 1.05 6.37 12.51
C TRP A 117 1.67 5.65 13.71
N TYR A 118 0.99 4.68 14.31
CA TYR A 118 1.51 3.95 15.48
C TYR A 118 2.20 2.64 15.12
N GLN A 119 2.41 2.38 13.83
CA GLN A 119 3.05 1.16 13.36
C GLN A 119 4.58 1.33 13.30
N SER A 120 5.30 0.37 13.88
CA SER A 120 6.77 0.30 13.90
C SER A 120 7.33 -0.73 12.93
N ALA A 121 6.57 -1.79 12.63
CA ALA A 121 6.94 -2.88 11.73
C ALA A 121 5.69 -3.58 11.16
N GLY A 122 5.87 -4.58 10.31
CA GLY A 122 4.80 -5.43 9.78
C GLY A 122 4.30 -5.02 8.40
N ALA A 123 3.13 -5.56 8.04
CA ALA A 123 2.50 -5.36 6.74
C ALA A 123 2.07 -3.90 6.56
N GLY A 124 2.49 -3.29 5.46
CA GLY A 124 2.01 -1.98 5.02
C GLY A 124 1.22 -2.11 3.73
N ASP A 125 0.65 -1.00 3.28
CA ASP A 125 0.03 -0.91 1.96
C ASP A 125 1.02 -0.27 0.98
N TYR A 126 1.07 -0.78 -0.24
CA TYR A 126 1.97 -0.34 -1.30
C TYR A 126 1.19 0.12 -2.51
N TYR A 127 1.61 1.25 -3.07
CA TYR A 127 0.99 1.85 -4.23
C TYR A 127 2.02 2.19 -5.28
N ARG A 128 1.73 1.85 -6.54
CA ARG A 128 2.44 2.42 -7.70
C ARG A 128 1.46 2.74 -8.80
N ARG A 129 1.81 3.73 -9.63
CA ARG A 129 1.14 3.93 -10.92
C ARG A 129 1.89 3.13 -11.97
N VAL A 130 1.16 2.32 -12.72
CA VAL A 130 1.67 1.56 -13.86
C VAL A 130 0.77 1.81 -15.07
N SER A 131 1.29 1.59 -16.27
CA SER A 131 0.51 1.68 -17.51
C SER A 131 0.34 0.27 -18.05
N HIS A 132 -0.91 -0.13 -18.32
CA HIS A 132 -1.24 -1.42 -18.89
C HIS A 132 -1.96 -1.26 -20.21
N THR A 133 -1.65 -2.13 -21.17
CA THR A 133 -2.43 -2.22 -22.41
C THR A 133 -3.48 -3.32 -22.26
N ILE A 134 -4.75 -2.98 -22.42
CA ILE A 134 -5.89 -3.89 -22.32
C ILE A 134 -6.67 -3.77 -23.63
N HIS A 135 -6.73 -4.85 -24.41
CA HIS A 135 -7.40 -4.88 -25.73
C HIS A 135 -6.94 -3.75 -26.67
N GLY A 136 -5.63 -3.47 -26.70
CA GLY A 136 -5.05 -2.41 -27.54
C GLY A 136 -5.08 -1.00 -26.94
N GLU A 137 -5.87 -0.77 -25.90
CA GLU A 137 -5.97 0.54 -25.24
C GLU A 137 -5.03 0.65 -24.03
N LYS A 138 -4.40 1.83 -23.85
CA LYS A 138 -3.54 2.10 -22.70
C LYS A 138 -4.33 2.65 -21.52
N TYR A 139 -4.25 1.96 -20.40
CA TYR A 139 -4.81 2.34 -19.11
C TYR A 139 -3.70 2.74 -18.15
N ALA A 140 -3.79 3.93 -17.57
CA ALA A 140 -3.10 4.22 -16.33
C ALA A 140 -3.84 3.52 -15.19
N THR A 141 -3.12 2.73 -14.39
CA THR A 141 -3.68 1.99 -13.26
C THR A 141 -2.91 2.31 -11.97
N LEU A 142 -3.63 2.26 -10.85
CA LEU A 142 -3.07 2.27 -9.51
C LEU A 142 -2.95 0.84 -9.04
N GLN A 143 -1.75 0.27 -9.07
CA GLN A 143 -1.50 -1.03 -8.47
C GLN A 143 -1.49 -0.88 -6.95
N MET A 144 -2.27 -1.74 -6.30
CA MET A 144 -2.35 -1.87 -4.86
C MET A 144 -1.74 -3.20 -4.48
N ALA A 145 -0.94 -3.18 -3.43
CA ALA A 145 -0.32 -4.34 -2.87
C ALA A 145 -0.27 -4.23 -1.35
N SER A 146 -0.22 -5.36 -0.65
CA SER A 146 -0.22 -5.39 0.81
C SER A 146 0.60 -6.57 1.35
N GLY A 147 0.80 -6.58 2.67
CA GLY A 147 1.43 -7.70 3.38
C GLY A 147 2.90 -7.48 3.74
N ALA A 148 3.53 -8.55 4.25
CA ALA A 148 4.95 -8.58 4.59
C ALA A 148 5.86 -8.55 3.33
N GLY A 149 5.30 -8.88 2.16
CA GLY A 149 5.87 -8.62 0.85
C GLY A 149 5.03 -7.60 0.06
N ILE A 150 5.44 -7.29 -1.16
CA ILE A 150 4.66 -6.43 -2.08
C ILE A 150 3.69 -7.32 -2.87
N TRP A 151 2.75 -7.97 -2.19
CA TRP A 151 1.78 -8.87 -2.83
C TRP A 151 0.65 -8.08 -3.47
N THR A 152 0.40 -8.29 -4.76
CA THR A 152 -0.59 -7.49 -5.50
C THR A 152 -1.99 -7.90 -5.12
N ASP A 153 -2.78 -6.92 -4.64
CA ASP A 153 -4.19 -7.10 -4.30
C ASP A 153 -5.09 -6.78 -5.50
N GLY A 154 -4.63 -5.91 -6.41
CA GLY A 154 -5.34 -5.55 -7.62
C GLY A 154 -5.06 -4.13 -8.10
N TYR A 155 -6.02 -3.60 -8.87
CA TYR A 155 -5.83 -2.38 -9.65
C TYR A 155 -6.99 -1.39 -9.54
N GLY A 156 -6.64 -0.13 -9.32
CA GLY A 156 -7.53 1.01 -9.49
C GLY A 156 -7.45 1.59 -10.91
N TYR A 157 -8.59 2.03 -11.43
CA TYR A 157 -8.78 2.63 -12.75
C TYR A 157 -9.46 4.00 -12.65
N HIS A 158 -9.37 4.86 -13.65
CA HIS A 158 -9.99 6.20 -13.59
C HIS A 158 -11.52 6.22 -13.73
N THR A 159 -12.16 5.11 -14.13
CA THR A 159 -13.61 5.02 -14.26
C THR A 159 -14.17 3.78 -13.57
N LYS A 160 -15.41 3.87 -13.08
CA LYS A 160 -16.12 2.72 -12.50
C LYS A 160 -16.31 1.58 -13.51
N LYS A 161 -16.58 1.92 -14.78
CA LYS A 161 -16.75 0.96 -15.88
C LYS A 161 -15.47 0.15 -16.08
N ALA A 162 -14.31 0.81 -16.19
CA ALA A 162 -13.03 0.14 -16.34
C ALA A 162 -12.69 -0.75 -15.14
N ALA A 163 -12.98 -0.27 -13.92
CA ALA A 163 -12.79 -1.04 -12.70
C ALA A 163 -13.61 -2.34 -12.68
N LYS A 164 -14.90 -2.25 -13.04
CA LYS A 164 -15.78 -3.43 -13.10
C LYS A 164 -15.39 -4.39 -14.22
N ALA A 165 -15.07 -3.87 -15.41
CA ALA A 165 -14.68 -4.68 -16.57
C ALA A 165 -13.36 -5.43 -16.37
N ASN A 166 -12.49 -4.95 -15.48
CA ASN A 166 -11.17 -5.52 -15.22
C ASN A 166 -10.99 -5.99 -13.76
N ALA A 167 -12.09 -6.33 -13.09
CA ALA A 167 -12.14 -6.63 -11.65
C ALA A 167 -11.12 -7.68 -11.18
N ASN A 168 -10.93 -8.75 -11.98
CA ASN A 168 -10.06 -9.88 -11.66
C ASN A 168 -8.87 -9.99 -12.60
N ARG A 169 -8.51 -8.88 -13.26
CA ARG A 169 -7.43 -8.90 -14.25
C ARG A 169 -6.08 -8.83 -13.55
N TRP A 170 -5.28 -9.85 -13.80
CA TRP A 170 -3.87 -9.92 -13.43
C TRP A 170 -2.98 -9.60 -14.63
N PHE A 171 -1.79 -9.07 -14.34
CA PHE A 171 -0.80 -8.74 -15.34
C PHE A 171 0.49 -9.52 -15.08
N LYS A 172 1.25 -9.77 -16.15
CA LYS A 172 2.55 -10.44 -16.04
C LYS A 172 3.47 -9.66 -15.09
N GLY A 173 4.06 -10.35 -14.13
CA GLY A 173 4.93 -9.76 -13.11
C GLY A 173 4.23 -9.41 -11.81
N ASP A 174 2.91 -9.65 -11.71
CA ASP A 174 2.20 -9.56 -10.44
C ASP A 174 2.71 -10.60 -9.45
N ARG A 175 2.79 -10.15 -8.19
CA ARG A 175 3.27 -10.98 -7.08
C ARG A 175 2.05 -11.49 -6.34
N HIS A 176 1.77 -12.77 -6.47
CA HIS A 176 0.66 -13.41 -5.79
C HIS A 176 1.09 -13.90 -4.42
N ASN A 177 0.26 -13.68 -3.41
CA ASN A 177 0.45 -14.31 -2.13
C ASN A 177 0.02 -15.77 -2.25
N ALA A 178 0.89 -16.72 -1.91
CA ALA A 178 0.67 -18.16 -2.12
C ALA A 178 0.02 -18.86 -0.91
N TYR A 179 -0.61 -18.11 0.00
CA TYR A 179 -1.15 -18.61 1.26
C TYR A 179 -2.66 -18.45 1.33
#